data_AF-A0A1G2I9T0-F1
#
_entry.id   AF-A0A1G2I9T0-F1
#
_cell.length_a   1.000
_cell.length_b   1.000
_cell.length_c   1.000
_cell.angle_alpha   90.00
_cell.angle_beta   90.00
_cell.angle_gamma   90.00
#
_symmetry.space_group_name_H-M   'P 1'
#
loop_
_entity.id
_entity.type
_entity.pdbx_description
1 polymer ?
#
loop_
_entity_poly.entity_id
_entity_poly.type
_entity_poly.pdbx_seq_one_letter_code
_entity_poly.pdbx_strand_id
1 'polypeptide(L)'
;MTSPVIVLNEARRLQLAKKLEEYRGRLNSLRAPEVQMDTICKITVLERLLRDGLVNTWELSREMATNYGLGFDAHCFTNACGVIEDYCKTGGTTISGGTGLS
;
A
#
# COMPACT_ATOMS: atom_id res chain seq x y z
N MET A 1 -3.26 19.68 11.10
CA MET A 1 -3.68 18.63 10.14
C MET A 1 -3.33 17.30 10.76
N THR A 2 -4.32 16.48 11.11
CA THR A 2 -4.11 15.11 11.62
C THR A 2 -3.68 14.23 10.45
N SER A 3 -2.47 13.67 10.52
CA SER A 3 -1.98 12.69 9.55
C SER A 3 -2.91 11.47 9.57
N PRO A 4 -3.43 10.98 8.42
CA PRO A 4 -4.35 9.88 8.41
C PRO A 4 -3.63 8.59 8.83
N VAL A 5 -4.21 7.89 9.81
CA VAL A 5 -3.77 6.57 10.25
C VAL A 5 -4.67 5.53 9.60
N ILE A 6 -4.07 4.58 8.87
CA ILE A 6 -4.79 3.41 8.38
C ILE A 6 -4.72 2.35 9.49
N VAL A 7 -5.85 1.82 9.92
CA VAL A 7 -5.92 0.77 10.94
C VAL A 7 -6.32 -0.54 10.29
N LEU A 8 -5.63 -1.62 10.66
CA LEU A 8 -5.92 -2.94 10.12
C LEU A 8 -7.31 -3.40 10.56
N ASN A 9 -8.11 -3.82 9.59
CA ASN A 9 -9.30 -4.59 9.87
C ASN A 9 -8.91 -6.07 10.01
N GLU A 10 -8.94 -6.59 11.24
CA GLU A 10 -8.55 -7.98 11.53
C GLU A 10 -9.37 -9.01 10.74
N ALA A 11 -10.66 -8.73 10.46
CA ALA A 11 -11.50 -9.59 9.63
C ALA A 11 -10.99 -9.69 8.17
N ARG A 12 -10.15 -8.74 7.73
CA ARG A 12 -9.58 -8.68 6.38
C ARG A 12 -8.11 -9.10 6.35
N ARG A 13 -7.47 -9.41 7.48
CA ARG A 13 -6.03 -9.72 7.57
C ARG A 13 -5.59 -10.77 6.54
N LEU A 14 -6.31 -11.90 6.45
CA LEU A 14 -5.96 -12.97 5.50
C LEU A 14 -6.07 -12.54 4.04
N GLN A 15 -7.09 -11.74 3.70
CA GLN A 15 -7.29 -11.24 2.34
C GLN A 15 -6.22 -10.20 1.97
N LEU A 16 -5.88 -9.31 2.90
CA LEU A 16 -4.81 -8.32 2.74
C LEU A 16 -3.44 -9.00 2.60
N ALA A 17 -3.18 -10.08 3.34
CA ALA A 17 -1.95 -10.88 3.20
C ALA A 17 -1.87 -11.56 1.82
N LYS A 18 -2.97 -12.12 1.30
CA LYS A 18 -3.02 -12.63 -0.08
C LYS A 18 -2.77 -11.52 -1.10
N LYS A 19 -3.31 -10.34 -0.88
CA LYS A 19 -3.12 -9.19 -1.78
C LYS A 19 -1.67 -8.69 -1.78
N LEU A 20 -1.00 -8.74 -0.63
CA LEU A 20 0.42 -8.46 -0.53
C LEU A 20 1.24 -9.43 -1.42
N GLU A 21 0.96 -10.73 -1.36
CA GLU A 21 1.62 -11.72 -2.21
C GLU A 21 1.32 -11.49 -3.70
N GLU A 22 0.08 -11.14 -4.06
CA GLU A 22 -0.28 -10.77 -5.43
C GLU A 22 0.55 -9.58 -5.93
N TYR A 23 0.71 -8.53 -5.13
CA TYR A 23 1.53 -7.38 -5.51
C TYR A 23 3.01 -7.70 -5.59
N ARG A 24 3.55 -8.50 -4.66
CA ARG A 24 4.93 -9.00 -4.74
C ARG A 24 5.18 -9.77 -6.04
N GLY A 25 4.21 -10.58 -6.46
CA GLY A 25 4.26 -11.31 -7.73
C GLY A 25 4.21 -10.43 -8.98
N ARG A 26 3.79 -9.16 -8.87
CA ARG A 26 3.81 -8.18 -9.98
C ARG A 26 5.15 -7.47 -10.14
N LEU A 27 6.01 -7.49 -9.11
CA LEU A 27 7.31 -6.84 -9.20
C LEU A 27 8.21 -7.61 -10.15
N ASN A 28 8.88 -6.87 -11.03
CA ASN A 28 9.90 -7.38 -11.92
C ASN A 28 11.26 -6.82 -11.50
N SER A 29 12.19 -7.69 -11.10
CA SER A 29 13.54 -7.30 -10.66
C SER A 29 14.41 -6.70 -11.77
N LEU A 30 14.04 -6.88 -13.04
CA LEU A 30 14.72 -6.29 -14.19
C LEU A 30 14.25 -4.86 -14.50
N ARG A 31 13.20 -4.38 -13.83
CA ARG A 31 12.65 -3.03 -14.02
C ARG A 31 13.05 -2.14 -12.86
N ALA A 32 13.39 -0.89 -13.18
CA ALA A 32 13.77 0.08 -12.16
C ALA A 32 12.60 0.34 -11.18
N PRO A 33 12.89 0.63 -9.89
CA PRO A 33 11.86 0.87 -8.88
C PRO A 33 10.86 1.98 -9.26
N GLU A 34 11.35 3.04 -9.90
CA GLU A 34 10.57 4.23 -10.27
C GLU A 34 9.42 3.87 -11.21
N VAL A 35 9.66 2.95 -12.14
CA VAL A 35 8.64 2.48 -13.10
C VAL A 35 7.58 1.57 -12.46
N GLN A 36 7.82 1.13 -11.23
CA GLN A 36 6.96 0.22 -10.46
C GLN A 36 6.52 0.83 -9.13
N MET A 37 6.72 2.14 -8.95
CA MET A 37 6.57 2.82 -7.65
C MET A 37 5.15 2.70 -7.08
N ASP A 38 4.10 2.67 -7.91
CA ASP A 38 2.72 2.40 -7.48
C ASP A 38 2.60 1.03 -6.77
N THR A 39 3.17 -0.03 -7.35
CA THR A 39 3.17 -1.38 -6.75
C THR A 39 4.04 -1.42 -5.49
N ILE A 40 5.20 -0.77 -5.51
CA ILE A 40 6.11 -0.69 -4.36
C ILE A 40 5.40 -0.01 -3.18
N CYS A 41 4.77 1.14 -3.39
CA CYS A 41 4.01 1.83 -2.36
C CYS A 41 2.91 0.94 -1.77
N LYS A 42 2.14 0.23 -2.60
CA LYS A 42 1.09 -0.70 -2.12
C LYS A 42 1.66 -1.82 -1.26
N ILE A 43 2.78 -2.40 -1.66
CA ILE A 43 3.49 -3.42 -0.88
C ILE A 43 3.94 -2.84 0.46
N THR A 44 4.64 -1.72 0.45
CA THR A 44 5.20 -1.10 1.67
C THR A 44 4.09 -0.74 2.67
N VAL A 45 2.96 -0.19 2.20
CA VAL A 45 1.80 0.10 3.07
C VAL A 45 1.22 -1.17 3.65
N LEU A 46 1.01 -2.23 2.84
CA LEU A 46 0.48 -3.51 3.33
C LEU A 46 1.40 -4.21 4.32
N GLU A 47 2.71 -4.25 4.06
CA GLU A 47 3.69 -4.86 4.96
C GLU A 47 3.69 -4.16 6.32
N ARG A 48 3.70 -2.82 6.32
CA ARG A 48 3.61 -2.03 7.54
C ARG A 48 2.31 -2.31 8.28
N LEU A 49 1.17 -2.29 7.58
CA LEU A 49 -0.15 -2.53 8.15
C LEU A 49 -0.29 -3.92 8.77
N LEU A 50 0.16 -4.97 8.06
CA LEU A 50 0.03 -6.36 8.51
C LEU A 50 0.96 -6.67 9.69
N ARG A 51 2.14 -6.04 9.74
CA ARG A 51 3.12 -6.21 10.81
C ARG A 51 2.73 -5.44 12.07
N ASP A 52 2.37 -4.17 11.92
CA ASP A 52 2.22 -3.25 13.05
C ASP A 52 0.74 -3.03 13.44
N GLY A 53 -0.21 -3.53 12.64
CA GLY A 53 -1.66 -3.36 12.84
C GLY A 53 -2.19 -1.97 12.48
N LEU A 54 -1.30 -1.02 12.18
CA LEU A 54 -1.62 0.34 11.75
C LEU A 54 -0.50 0.92 10.88
N VAL A 55 -0.83 1.97 10.14
CA VAL A 55 0.12 2.76 9.34
C VAL A 55 -0.10 4.23 9.61
N ASN A 56 0.92 4.91 10.15
CA ASN A 56 0.99 6.36 10.08
C ASN A 56 1.51 6.76 8.69
N THR A 57 0.61 7.26 7.84
CA THR A 57 0.93 7.52 6.43
C THR A 57 1.97 8.62 6.25
N TRP A 58 2.02 9.62 7.15
CA TRP A 58 3.01 10.69 7.08
C TRP A 58 4.42 10.17 7.41
N GLU A 59 4.55 9.41 8.49
CA GLU A 59 5.83 8.79 8.87
C GLU A 59 6.33 7.86 7.77
N LEU A 60 5.46 6.99 7.26
CA LEU A 60 5.81 6.07 6.19
C LEU A 60 6.20 6.79 4.90
N SER A 61 5.51 7.87 4.53
CA SER A 61 5.88 8.67 3.34
C SER A 61 7.28 9.26 3.47
N ARG A 62 7.67 9.71 4.68
CA ARG A 62 9.01 10.26 4.93
C ARG A 62 10.09 9.19 4.88
N GLU A 63 9.80 8.00 5.42
CA GLU A 63 10.69 6.83 5.31
C GLU A 63 10.91 6.47 3.83
N MET A 64 9.84 6.40 3.04
CA MET A 64 9.94 6.07 1.61
C MET A 64 10.67 7.15 0.82
N ALA A 65 10.39 8.44 1.06
CA ALA A 65 11.12 9.53 0.43
C ALA A 65 12.62 9.50 0.75
N THR A 66 12.98 9.10 1.98
CA THR A 66 14.38 8.93 2.39
C THR A 66 15.03 7.74 1.68
N ASN A 67 14.32 6.62 1.54
CA ASN A 67 14.87 5.38 0.96
C ASN A 67 15.00 5.43 -0.57
N TYR A 68 14.06 6.09 -1.25
CA TYR A 68 13.99 6.12 -2.72
C TYR A 68 14.42 7.45 -3.34
N GLY A 69 14.60 8.51 -2.54
CA GLY A 69 15.04 9.82 -3.01
C GLY A 69 14.15 10.34 -4.15
N LEU A 70 14.78 10.72 -5.26
CA LEU A 70 14.08 11.23 -6.46
C LEU A 70 13.19 10.18 -7.14
N GLY A 71 13.39 8.90 -6.85
CA GLY A 71 12.54 7.82 -7.37
C GLY A 71 11.20 7.70 -6.64
N PHE A 72 11.04 8.35 -5.48
CA PHE A 72 9.80 8.35 -4.73
C PHE A 72 8.74 9.22 -5.39
N ASP A 73 7.58 8.63 -5.69
CA ASP A 73 6.41 9.34 -6.20
C ASP A 73 5.32 9.43 -5.11
N ALA A 74 5.11 10.64 -4.59
CA ALA A 74 4.12 10.93 -3.57
C ALA A 74 2.66 10.70 -4.05
N HIS A 75 2.40 10.83 -5.35
CA HIS A 75 1.10 10.53 -5.93
C HIS A 75 0.84 9.02 -5.89
N CYS A 76 1.83 8.21 -6.29
CA CYS A 76 1.79 6.75 -6.16
C CYS A 76 1.56 6.33 -4.70
N PHE A 77 2.25 6.96 -3.74
CA PHE A 77 2.05 6.68 -2.32
C PHE A 77 0.65 7.03 -1.82
N THR A 78 0.13 8.21 -2.19
CA THR A 78 -1.21 8.65 -1.80
C THR A 78 -2.29 7.72 -2.36
N ASN A 79 -2.16 7.32 -3.62
CA ASN A 79 -3.02 6.33 -4.25
C ASN A 79 -2.97 4.98 -3.53
N ALA A 80 -1.77 4.50 -3.20
CA ALA A 80 -1.59 3.27 -2.43
C ALA A 80 -2.30 3.32 -1.08
N CYS A 81 -2.17 4.42 -0.34
CA CYS A 81 -2.86 4.62 0.94
C CYS A 81 -4.39 4.52 0.77
N GLY A 82 -4.96 5.21 -0.23
CA GLY A 82 -6.40 5.17 -0.50
C GLY A 82 -6.91 3.77 -0.87
N VAL A 83 -6.16 3.04 -1.69
CA VAL A 83 -6.48 1.66 -2.06
C VAL A 83 -6.48 0.73 -0.84
N ILE A 84 -5.44 0.79 0.00
CA ILE A 84 -5.34 -0.08 1.18
C ILE A 84 -6.37 0.31 2.24
N GLU A 85 -6.67 1.59 2.40
CA GLU A 85 -7.73 2.05 3.29
C GLU A 85 -9.11 1.52 2.84
N ASP A 86 -9.41 1.55 1.54
CA ASP A 86 -10.65 0.98 1.00
C ASP A 86 -10.71 -0.55 1.20
N TYR A 87 -9.59 -1.27 1.02
CA TYR A 87 -9.52 -2.69 1.36
C TYR A 87 -9.83 -2.97 2.84
N CYS A 88 -9.40 -2.11 3.76
CA CYS A 88 -9.71 -2.26 5.18
C CYS A 88 -11.18 -1.96 5.49
N LYS A 89 -11.77 -0.95 4.83
CA LYS A 89 -13.14 -0.48 5.11
C LYS A 89 -14.21 -1.30 4.41
N THR A 90 -14.07 -1.52 3.11
CA THR A 90 -15.11 -2.08 2.25
C THR A 90 -14.71 -3.44 1.68
N GLY A 91 -13.41 -3.76 1.69
CA GLY A 91 -12.87 -4.91 0.98
C GLY A 91 -12.59 -4.63 -0.50
N GLY A 92 -12.50 -3.36 -0.91
CA GLY A 92 -12.13 -2.99 -2.28
C GLY A 92 -13.32 -2.81 -3.22
N THR A 93 -14.53 -2.64 -2.70
CA THR A 93 -15.74 -2.53 -3.53
C THR A 93 -15.87 -1.16 -4.20
N THR A 94 -15.09 -0.17 -3.76
CA THR A 94 -15.10 1.19 -4.31
C THR A 94 -14.07 1.39 -5.42
N ILE A 95 -13.20 0.39 -5.67
CA ILE A 95 -12.08 0.54 -6.61
C ILE A 95 -12.49 0.16 -8.03
N SER A 96 -12.62 1.16 -8.89
CA SER A 96 -12.85 0.97 -10.33
C SER A 96 -11.62 0.34 -11.01
N GLY A 97 -11.74 -0.90 -11.48
CA GLY A 97 -10.70 -1.58 -12.28
C GLY A 97 -9.74 -2.50 -11.52
N GLY A 98 -9.90 -2.63 -10.19
CA GLY A 98 -9.23 -3.67 -9.40
C GLY A 98 -10.18 -4.83 -9.11
N THR A 99 -9.73 -6.07 -9.29
CA THR A 99 -10.37 -7.21 -8.63
C THR A 99 -10.31 -6.92 -7.13
N GLY A 100 -11.46 -6.76 -6.47
CA GLY A 100 -11.53 -6.49 -5.03
C GLY A 100 -10.83 -7.58 -4.20
N LEU A 101 -10.99 -7.55 -2.88
CA LEU A 101 -10.58 -8.67 -2.02
C LEU A 101 -11.50 -9.87 -2.26
N SER A 102 -11.35 -10.54 -3.40
CA SER A 102 -12.02 -11.82 -3.73
C SER A 102 -11.26 -13.00 -3.14
#